data_AF-A0AA88DGC4-F1
#
_entry.id   AF-A0AA88DGC4-F1
#
_cell.length_a   1.000
_cell.length_b   1.000
_cell.length_c   1.000
_cell.angle_alpha   90.00
_cell.angle_beta   90.00
_cell.angle_gamma   90.00
#
_symmetry.space_group_name_H-M   'P 1'
#
loop_
_entity.id
_entity.type
_entity.pdbx_description
1 polymer ?
#
loop_
_entity_poly.entity_id
_entity_poly.type
_entity_poly.pdbx_seq_one_letter_code
_entity_poly.pdbx_strand_id
1 'polypeptide(L)'
;MATETSTTFLYPTDHVTDFVVNKGNGTKGLSETGIKTIPKQYIQPLEERTMNNVMVGESIPIIDVSNWDDPKVASSIWDAAEKWGFFQIINHGVPIEVLDNVKEATCRFFDLPAEEKNKYSKENTVSNNVRYSTSFVPHVEKALEWKDYLSLFYVNEEETSRLWPSVCKDQVLEYMNQSQKVISQLLRVLMKGLNVTEIDSEKEKLLSGSRRFNLNYYPICPNPELTVGVGRHSDVSTFTVLLQDDIGGLYVRVEAKDSWVHVTPVKGSLVINIGDALQIFSNGRYRSIEHRVAANGASNRISVPIFVNPRPTDIISPLPEVLATTGEKPIYKPVLTSSATPRSLMSGAKDTTLASHRRQAGAFRGHIFNGSLRRGLQETAGGQIFDVTKYGAVANNDSKDIVQGNVKATTDISSGGWFSFEQVNGLLITGGGTFDGQVTRVYDVSNAIVEGIISLNSKWFHLFVYKCKNITLNNFKITAPAESPNTDGIHISASSFVNISNTAIGTGDDCIGIVQDSHNVLITNVTCGPGHGISFCLEQPSKWKITDVHVRNINGTATSKVSISLECSSLFPCEVVEMATSIFHDRFCMLKRQRHAIWLVKPSTLSSKGPTVPSD
;
A
#
# COMPACT_ATOMS: atom_id res chain seq x y z
N MET A 1 -27.73 -30.33 -39.39
CA MET A 1 -26.58 -30.03 -38.53
C MET A 1 -25.92 -28.77 -39.05
N ALA A 2 -26.03 -27.66 -38.33
CA ALA A 2 -25.21 -26.47 -38.55
C ALA A 2 -24.27 -26.37 -37.36
N THR A 3 -22.97 -26.26 -37.61
CA THR A 3 -21.94 -26.24 -36.57
C THR A 3 -21.87 -24.84 -35.95
N GLU A 4 -22.28 -24.71 -34.69
CA GLU A 4 -22.06 -23.50 -33.91
C GLU A 4 -20.56 -23.29 -33.68
N THR A 5 -20.00 -22.27 -34.32
CA THR A 5 -18.65 -21.80 -34.01
C THR A 5 -18.67 -21.04 -32.69
N SER A 6 -18.25 -21.71 -31.61
CA SER A 6 -18.05 -21.11 -30.29
C SER A 6 -17.02 -19.99 -30.33
N THR A 7 -17.46 -18.75 -30.49
CA THR A 7 -16.63 -17.55 -30.34
C THR A 7 -16.35 -17.29 -28.86
N THR A 8 -15.23 -17.80 -28.37
CA THR A 8 -14.65 -17.38 -27.09
C THR A 8 -14.26 -15.91 -27.15
N PHE A 9 -15.10 -15.04 -26.59
CA PHE A 9 -14.80 -13.62 -26.41
C PHE A 9 -13.67 -13.45 -25.39
N LEU A 10 -12.43 -13.37 -25.88
CA LEU A 10 -11.29 -12.85 -25.12
C LEU A 10 -11.49 -11.34 -24.92
N TYR A 11 -12.11 -10.95 -23.80
CA TYR A 11 -12.20 -9.54 -23.43
C TYR A 11 -10.80 -8.93 -23.31
N PRO A 12 -10.50 -7.84 -24.03
CA PRO A 12 -9.25 -7.10 -23.83
C PRO A 12 -9.16 -6.59 -22.39
N THR A 13 -7.95 -6.56 -21.83
CA THR A 13 -7.68 -6.22 -20.41
C THR A 13 -8.42 -4.95 -19.97
N ASP A 14 -8.46 -3.95 -20.83
CA ASP A 14 -8.99 -2.61 -20.55
C ASP A 14 -10.53 -2.59 -20.51
N HIS A 15 -11.19 -3.45 -21.30
CA HIS A 15 -12.65 -3.60 -21.27
C HIS A 15 -13.14 -4.26 -19.97
N VAL A 16 -12.36 -5.20 -19.40
CA VAL A 16 -12.69 -5.81 -18.11
C VAL A 16 -12.60 -4.79 -16.98
N THR A 17 -11.51 -3.99 -16.95
CA THR A 17 -11.35 -2.91 -15.98
C THR A 17 -12.48 -1.89 -16.06
N ASP A 18 -12.81 -1.43 -17.28
CA ASP A 18 -13.88 -0.45 -17.46
C ASP A 18 -15.26 -0.98 -17.03
N PHE A 19 -15.59 -2.21 -17.38
CA PHE A 19 -16.85 -2.84 -16.99
C PHE A 19 -16.94 -3.08 -15.48
N VAL A 20 -15.93 -3.73 -14.89
CA VAL A 20 -15.94 -4.12 -13.47
C VAL A 20 -15.80 -2.91 -12.55
N VAL A 21 -14.84 -2.02 -12.84
CA VAL A 21 -14.38 -0.97 -11.92
C VAL A 21 -15.04 0.36 -12.25
N ASN A 22 -14.75 0.94 -13.42
CA ASN A 22 -15.20 2.31 -13.76
C ASN A 22 -16.73 2.41 -13.76
N LYS A 23 -17.40 1.40 -14.32
CA LYS A 23 -18.87 1.29 -14.37
C LYS A 23 -19.48 0.65 -13.13
N GLY A 24 -18.67 0.22 -12.16
CA GLY A 24 -19.11 -0.30 -10.86
C GLY A 24 -19.86 -1.64 -10.89
N ASN A 25 -19.83 -2.40 -12.00
CA ASN A 25 -20.54 -3.69 -12.09
C ASN A 25 -19.98 -4.75 -11.13
N GLY A 26 -18.69 -4.64 -10.77
CA GLY A 26 -18.01 -5.58 -9.90
C GLY A 26 -17.78 -6.95 -10.54
N THR A 27 -17.17 -7.84 -9.78
CA THR A 27 -17.06 -9.28 -10.10
C THR A 27 -18.44 -9.94 -10.13
N LYS A 28 -19.44 -9.44 -9.40
CA LYS A 28 -20.84 -9.90 -9.47
C LYS A 28 -21.42 -9.71 -10.86
N GLY A 29 -21.41 -8.48 -11.37
CA GLY A 29 -21.91 -8.19 -12.72
C GLY A 29 -21.11 -8.92 -13.80
N LEU A 30 -19.81 -9.15 -13.59
CA LEU A 30 -18.98 -9.94 -14.51
C LEU A 30 -19.40 -11.42 -14.53
N SER A 31 -19.68 -12.02 -13.36
CA SER A 31 -20.21 -13.39 -13.25
C SER A 31 -21.57 -13.53 -13.92
N GLU A 32 -22.45 -12.54 -13.72
CA GLU A 32 -23.81 -12.47 -14.30
C GLU A 32 -23.82 -12.38 -15.84
N THR A 33 -22.70 -12.00 -16.49
CA THR A 33 -22.58 -12.12 -17.96
C THR A 33 -22.54 -13.57 -18.47
N GLY A 34 -22.41 -14.57 -17.57
CA GLY A 34 -22.30 -15.98 -17.94
C GLY A 34 -20.92 -16.38 -18.48
N ILE A 35 -19.89 -15.56 -18.21
CA ILE A 35 -18.50 -15.73 -18.64
C ILE A 35 -17.97 -17.15 -18.34
N LYS A 36 -17.33 -17.78 -19.34
CA LYS A 36 -16.85 -19.17 -19.25
C LYS A 36 -15.41 -19.34 -18.76
N THR A 37 -14.64 -18.26 -18.75
CA THR A 37 -13.23 -18.27 -18.34
C THR A 37 -12.90 -16.98 -17.59
N ILE A 38 -12.29 -17.05 -16.40
CA ILE A 38 -11.92 -15.83 -15.68
C ILE A 38 -10.91 -14.99 -16.48
N PRO A 39 -10.98 -13.64 -16.43
CA PRO A 39 -9.96 -12.78 -17.03
C PRO A 39 -8.59 -13.01 -16.38
N LYS A 40 -7.52 -12.87 -17.18
CA LYS A 40 -6.13 -13.11 -16.75
C LYS A 40 -5.72 -12.35 -15.47
N GLN A 41 -6.34 -11.20 -15.20
CA GLN A 41 -6.06 -10.38 -14.02
C GLN A 41 -6.40 -11.11 -12.71
N TYR A 42 -7.37 -12.04 -12.73
CA TYR A 42 -7.80 -12.82 -11.56
C TYR A 42 -7.05 -14.15 -11.42
N ILE A 43 -6.20 -14.53 -12.38
CA ILE A 43 -5.42 -15.77 -12.31
C ILE A 43 -4.29 -15.59 -11.29
N GLN A 44 -4.40 -16.30 -10.18
CA GLN A 44 -3.49 -16.19 -9.05
C GLN A 44 -2.13 -16.88 -9.31
N PRO A 45 -1.06 -16.50 -8.61
CA PRO A 45 0.23 -17.20 -8.65
C PRO A 45 0.09 -18.70 -8.36
N LEU A 46 1.08 -19.50 -8.79
CA LEU A 46 1.01 -20.96 -8.64
C LEU A 46 0.92 -21.37 -7.16
N GLU A 47 1.61 -20.63 -6.30
CA GLU A 47 1.63 -20.78 -4.85
C GLU A 47 0.22 -20.59 -4.26
N GLU A 48 -0.58 -19.67 -4.80
CA GLU A 48 -1.93 -19.41 -4.31
C GLU A 48 -2.98 -20.36 -4.90
N ARG A 49 -2.83 -20.75 -6.17
CA ARG A 49 -3.68 -21.79 -6.78
C ARG A 49 -3.51 -23.15 -6.11
N THR A 50 -2.35 -23.43 -5.54
CA THR A 50 -2.04 -24.73 -4.93
C THR A 50 -2.38 -24.77 -3.44
N MET A 51 -3.39 -25.56 -3.07
CA MET A 51 -3.73 -25.86 -1.66
C MET A 51 -3.27 -27.27 -1.28
N ASN A 52 -1.96 -27.45 -1.16
CA ASN A 52 -1.41 -28.72 -0.67
C ASN A 52 -1.85 -28.95 0.79
N ASN A 53 -2.07 -30.23 1.14
CA ASN A 53 -2.35 -30.68 2.49
C ASN A 53 -3.59 -30.01 3.14
N VAL A 54 -4.76 -30.07 2.49
CA VAL A 54 -6.02 -29.79 3.20
C VAL A 54 -6.30 -30.94 4.16
N MET A 55 -6.42 -30.64 5.45
CA MET A 55 -6.71 -31.64 6.49
C MET A 55 -8.18 -32.07 6.43
N VAL A 56 -8.41 -33.38 6.42
CA VAL A 56 -9.76 -33.97 6.46
C VAL A 56 -10.07 -34.39 7.89
N GLY A 57 -11.18 -33.91 8.45
CA GLY A 57 -11.65 -34.29 9.79
C GLY A 57 -11.10 -33.46 10.95
N GLU A 58 -10.14 -32.57 10.73
CA GLU A 58 -9.80 -31.51 11.69
C GLU A 58 -10.60 -30.23 11.41
N SER A 59 -10.98 -29.53 12.47
CA SER A 59 -11.68 -28.23 12.42
C SER A 59 -11.12 -27.33 13.53
N ILE A 60 -11.27 -26.02 13.38
CA ILE A 60 -11.00 -25.07 14.47
C ILE A 60 -11.96 -25.34 15.65
N PRO A 61 -11.57 -25.02 16.90
CA PRO A 61 -12.41 -25.23 18.08
C PRO A 61 -13.78 -24.55 17.95
N ILE A 62 -14.84 -25.23 18.42
CA ILE A 62 -16.19 -24.67 18.56
C ILE A 62 -16.46 -24.54 20.06
N ILE A 63 -16.80 -23.34 20.51
CA ILE A 63 -16.95 -23.00 21.93
C ILE A 63 -18.38 -22.54 22.19
N ASP A 64 -19.06 -23.23 23.09
CA ASP A 64 -20.34 -22.75 23.62
C ASP A 64 -20.07 -21.65 24.66
N VAL A 65 -20.55 -20.44 24.38
CA VAL A 65 -20.36 -19.26 25.23
C VAL A 65 -21.66 -18.82 25.90
N SER A 66 -22.64 -19.72 26.02
CA SER A 66 -23.91 -19.47 26.74
C SER A 66 -23.69 -19.04 28.20
N ASN A 67 -22.56 -19.41 28.81
CA ASN A 67 -22.14 -18.99 30.16
C ASN A 67 -20.71 -18.44 30.13
N TRP A 68 -20.57 -17.13 29.89
CA TRP A 68 -19.29 -16.43 29.85
C TRP A 68 -18.50 -16.45 31.17
N ASP A 69 -19.16 -16.67 32.31
CA ASP A 69 -18.50 -16.73 33.62
C ASP A 69 -18.00 -18.15 33.99
N ASP A 70 -18.25 -19.18 33.18
CA ASP A 70 -17.65 -20.51 33.35
C ASP A 70 -16.14 -20.49 33.08
N PRO A 71 -15.28 -20.85 34.05
CA PRO A 71 -13.83 -20.93 33.85
C PRO A 71 -13.40 -21.84 32.68
N LYS A 72 -14.20 -22.86 32.31
CA LYS A 72 -13.94 -23.74 31.17
C LYS A 72 -14.12 -23.02 29.84
N VAL A 73 -15.11 -22.14 29.73
CA VAL A 73 -15.34 -21.32 28.53
C VAL A 73 -14.17 -20.35 28.34
N ALA A 74 -13.77 -19.67 29.43
CA ALA A 74 -12.59 -18.80 29.42
C ALA A 74 -11.30 -19.57 29.03
N SER A 75 -11.04 -20.72 29.66
CA SER A 75 -9.89 -21.57 29.34
C SER A 75 -9.90 -22.09 27.91
N SER A 76 -11.07 -22.39 27.33
CA SER A 76 -11.19 -22.85 25.94
C SER A 76 -10.89 -21.72 24.95
N ILE A 77 -11.31 -20.49 25.25
CA ILE A 77 -11.01 -19.29 24.45
C ILE A 77 -9.50 -19.00 24.48
N TRP A 78 -8.85 -19.11 25.64
CA TRP A 78 -7.39 -18.93 25.75
C TRP A 78 -6.63 -20.00 24.96
N ASP A 79 -6.98 -21.28 25.14
CA ASP A 79 -6.34 -22.40 24.45
C ASP A 79 -6.46 -22.29 22.92
N ALA A 80 -7.64 -21.87 22.43
CA ALA A 80 -7.87 -21.60 21.02
C ALA A 80 -7.06 -20.39 20.51
N ALA A 81 -7.03 -19.28 21.25
CA ALA A 81 -6.27 -18.09 20.88
C ALA A 81 -4.75 -18.32 20.83
N GLU A 82 -4.21 -19.18 21.70
CA GLU A 82 -2.78 -19.53 21.77
C GLU A 82 -2.35 -20.59 20.76
N LYS A 83 -3.19 -21.60 20.48
CA LYS A 83 -2.82 -22.74 19.61
C LYS A 83 -3.30 -22.60 18.17
N TRP A 84 -4.49 -22.03 17.97
CA TRP A 84 -5.17 -21.96 16.67
C TRP A 84 -5.26 -20.54 16.11
N GLY A 85 -5.27 -19.52 16.97
CA GLY A 85 -5.57 -18.13 16.58
C GLY A 85 -7.01 -17.93 16.05
N PHE A 86 -7.81 -18.99 16.04
CA PHE A 86 -9.13 -19.10 15.41
C PHE A 86 -10.03 -20.02 16.24
N PHE A 87 -11.31 -19.67 16.37
CA PHE A 87 -12.36 -20.52 16.93
C PHE A 87 -13.74 -20.07 16.44
N GLN A 88 -14.74 -20.94 16.52
CA GLN A 88 -16.15 -20.57 16.36
C GLN A 88 -16.79 -20.43 17.75
N ILE A 89 -17.66 -19.45 17.92
CA ILE A 89 -18.52 -19.33 19.11
C ILE A 89 -19.98 -19.59 18.74
N ILE A 90 -20.69 -20.30 19.61
CA ILE A 90 -22.15 -20.55 19.52
C ILE A 90 -22.84 -20.10 20.81
N ASN A 91 -24.16 -19.87 20.76
CA ASN A 91 -24.96 -19.37 21.88
C ASN A 91 -24.46 -18.02 22.45
N HIS A 92 -23.83 -17.19 21.61
CA HIS A 92 -23.23 -15.89 21.97
C HIS A 92 -24.24 -14.76 22.25
N GLY A 93 -25.55 -15.04 22.22
CA GLY A 93 -26.60 -14.08 22.63
C GLY A 93 -26.94 -12.98 21.63
N VAL A 94 -26.36 -12.99 20.42
CA VAL A 94 -26.86 -12.17 19.30
C VAL A 94 -28.04 -12.92 18.67
N PRO A 95 -29.23 -12.31 18.50
CA PRO A 95 -30.36 -13.00 17.91
C PRO A 95 -30.08 -13.48 16.49
N ILE A 96 -30.52 -14.70 16.15
CA ILE A 96 -30.34 -15.29 14.81
C ILE A 96 -30.95 -14.39 13.73
N GLU A 97 -32.10 -13.80 14.00
CA GLU A 97 -32.76 -12.83 13.11
C GLU A 97 -31.86 -11.64 12.76
N VAL A 98 -31.03 -11.16 13.69
CA VAL A 98 -30.09 -10.05 13.42
C VAL A 98 -28.95 -10.50 12.48
N LEU A 99 -28.48 -11.74 12.63
CA LEU A 99 -27.49 -12.35 11.72
C LEU A 99 -28.07 -12.58 10.31
N ASP A 100 -29.31 -13.05 10.23
CA ASP A 100 -29.99 -13.29 8.96
C ASP A 100 -30.37 -11.97 8.26
N ASN A 101 -30.84 -10.96 9.02
CA ASN A 101 -31.16 -9.63 8.49
C ASN A 101 -29.94 -8.90 7.90
N VAL A 102 -28.75 -9.00 8.52
CA VAL A 102 -27.53 -8.36 7.96
C VAL A 102 -26.98 -9.12 6.75
N LYS A 103 -27.15 -10.45 6.70
CA LYS A 103 -26.88 -11.25 5.49
C LYS A 103 -27.81 -10.87 4.34
N GLU A 104 -29.11 -10.77 4.59
CA GLU A 104 -30.09 -10.37 3.58
C GLU A 104 -29.84 -8.93 3.09
N ALA A 105 -29.57 -8.00 4.02
CA ALA A 105 -29.19 -6.62 3.70
C ALA A 105 -27.91 -6.53 2.84
N THR A 106 -26.97 -7.47 3.04
CA THR A 106 -25.78 -7.61 2.20
C THR A 106 -26.18 -7.96 0.76
N CYS A 107 -27.00 -8.99 0.56
CA CYS A 107 -27.51 -9.34 -0.76
C CYS A 107 -28.26 -8.16 -1.41
N ARG A 108 -29.19 -7.52 -0.69
CA ARG A 108 -29.95 -6.35 -1.19
C ARG A 108 -29.04 -5.21 -1.65
N PHE A 109 -27.93 -4.94 -0.97
CA PHE A 109 -26.95 -3.95 -1.43
C PHE A 109 -26.27 -4.37 -2.74
N PHE A 110 -25.82 -5.62 -2.87
CA PHE A 110 -25.12 -6.09 -4.07
C PHE A 110 -26.05 -6.31 -5.27
N ASP A 111 -27.35 -6.50 -5.04
CA ASP A 111 -28.41 -6.56 -6.06
C ASP A 111 -28.90 -5.17 -6.53
N LEU A 112 -28.45 -4.07 -5.90
CA LEU A 112 -28.67 -2.73 -6.45
C LEU A 112 -28.04 -2.59 -7.85
N PRO A 113 -28.61 -1.73 -8.73
CA PRO A 113 -27.99 -1.36 -9.99
C PRO A 113 -26.54 -0.89 -9.81
N ALA A 114 -25.69 -1.15 -10.81
CA ALA A 114 -24.28 -0.77 -10.77
C ALA A 114 -24.09 0.74 -10.49
N GLU A 115 -24.93 1.59 -11.07
CA GLU A 115 -24.94 3.04 -10.85
C GLU A 115 -25.17 3.43 -9.38
N GLU A 116 -26.10 2.76 -8.69
CA GLU A 116 -26.39 3.00 -7.27
C GLU A 116 -25.23 2.56 -6.36
N LYS A 117 -24.62 1.40 -6.64
CA LYS A 117 -23.43 0.93 -5.91
C LYS A 117 -22.22 1.83 -6.17
N ASN A 118 -22.06 2.32 -7.40
CA ASN A 118 -20.93 3.16 -7.81
C ASN A 118 -20.92 4.53 -7.12
N LYS A 119 -22.04 4.99 -6.53
CA LYS A 119 -22.06 6.20 -5.65
C LYS A 119 -21.12 6.07 -4.45
N TYR A 120 -20.80 4.84 -4.05
CA TYR A 120 -19.92 4.54 -2.93
C TYR A 120 -18.50 4.15 -3.38
N SER A 121 -18.18 4.21 -4.68
CA SER A 121 -16.81 3.95 -5.15
C SER A 121 -15.82 4.98 -4.65
N LYS A 122 -14.52 4.70 -4.74
CA LYS A 122 -13.46 5.61 -4.25
C LYS A 122 -13.52 6.98 -4.95
N GLU A 123 -13.95 7.01 -6.20
CA GLU A 123 -14.00 8.19 -7.06
C GLU A 123 -15.26 9.04 -6.80
N ASN A 124 -16.36 8.42 -6.36
CA ASN A 124 -17.66 9.08 -6.16
C ASN A 124 -18.06 9.28 -4.69
N THR A 125 -17.43 8.54 -3.75
CA THR A 125 -17.77 8.62 -2.33
C THR A 125 -17.39 9.98 -1.74
N VAL A 126 -18.29 10.52 -0.91
CA VAL A 126 -18.07 11.78 -0.18
C VAL A 126 -17.25 11.60 1.11
N SER A 127 -16.83 10.38 1.45
CA SER A 127 -15.98 10.09 2.62
C SER A 127 -15.16 8.82 2.43
N ASN A 128 -13.90 8.85 2.87
CA ASN A 128 -13.03 7.68 2.92
C ASN A 128 -13.52 6.58 3.90
N ASN A 129 -14.54 6.87 4.72
CA ASN A 129 -15.12 5.94 5.69
C ASN A 129 -16.15 4.99 5.05
N VAL A 130 -16.66 5.28 3.86
CA VAL A 130 -17.60 4.41 3.11
C VAL A 130 -17.02 4.15 1.73
N ARG A 131 -16.74 2.87 1.41
CA ARG A 131 -16.15 2.48 0.12
C ARG A 131 -16.69 1.15 -0.41
N TYR A 132 -17.45 1.19 -1.49
CA TYR A 132 -17.68 0.07 -2.40
C TYR A 132 -16.48 -0.10 -3.34
N SER A 133 -16.05 -1.34 -3.57
CA SER A 133 -15.03 -1.69 -4.55
C SER A 133 -15.04 -3.19 -4.86
N THR A 134 -14.46 -3.56 -5.98
CA THR A 134 -13.91 -4.92 -6.20
C THR A 134 -12.49 -5.01 -5.62
N SER A 135 -11.88 -6.20 -5.55
CA SER A 135 -10.41 -6.32 -5.51
C SER A 135 -9.84 -5.79 -6.84
N PHE A 136 -9.47 -4.51 -6.80
CA PHE A 136 -8.78 -3.82 -7.88
C PHE A 136 -7.91 -2.71 -7.29
N VAL A 137 -6.71 -3.09 -6.88
CA VAL A 137 -5.63 -2.21 -6.42
C VAL A 137 -4.39 -2.49 -7.29
N PRO A 138 -4.37 -2.06 -8.57
CA PRO A 138 -3.42 -2.54 -9.59
C PRO A 138 -1.94 -2.23 -9.31
N HIS A 139 -1.67 -1.33 -8.37
CA HIS A 139 -0.33 -0.94 -7.95
C HIS A 139 0.23 -1.82 -6.82
N VAL A 140 -0.59 -2.70 -6.23
CA VAL A 140 -0.26 -3.53 -5.06
C VAL A 140 -0.57 -5.01 -5.33
N GLU A 141 -1.71 -5.30 -5.95
CA GLU A 141 -2.17 -6.65 -6.27
C GLU A 141 -1.44 -7.21 -7.50
N LYS A 142 -0.70 -8.32 -7.33
CA LYS A 142 -0.08 -9.06 -8.45
C LYS A 142 -1.11 -9.83 -9.28
N ALA A 143 -2.20 -10.23 -8.64
CA ALA A 143 -3.40 -10.84 -9.20
C ALA A 143 -4.59 -10.45 -8.32
N LEU A 144 -5.73 -10.20 -8.95
CA LEU A 144 -6.96 -9.73 -8.31
C LEU A 144 -7.71 -10.88 -7.61
N GLU A 145 -8.42 -10.55 -6.55
CA GLU A 145 -9.33 -11.46 -5.85
C GLU A 145 -10.72 -11.48 -6.52
N TRP A 146 -11.38 -12.63 -6.53
CA TRP A 146 -12.74 -12.79 -7.07
C TRP A 146 -13.78 -12.39 -6.01
N LYS A 147 -13.86 -11.08 -5.76
CA LYS A 147 -14.60 -10.50 -4.64
C LYS A 147 -15.00 -9.04 -4.88
N ASP A 148 -16.26 -8.73 -4.56
CA ASP A 148 -16.74 -7.37 -4.33
C ASP A 148 -16.89 -7.12 -2.81
N TYR A 149 -16.76 -5.87 -2.38
CA TYR A 149 -16.99 -5.49 -0.99
C TYR A 149 -17.52 -4.06 -0.84
N LEU A 150 -18.30 -3.85 0.21
CA LEU A 150 -18.62 -2.54 0.78
C LEU A 150 -17.96 -2.44 2.15
N SER A 151 -17.00 -1.54 2.30
CA SER A 151 -16.31 -1.26 3.57
C SER A 151 -16.93 -0.04 4.24
N LEU A 152 -17.33 -0.22 5.50
CA LEU A 152 -17.99 0.76 6.35
C LEU A 152 -17.17 0.96 7.62
N PHE A 153 -16.55 2.12 7.78
CA PHE A 153 -15.86 2.52 9.00
C PHE A 153 -16.84 3.30 9.89
N TYR A 154 -17.00 2.86 11.14
CA TYR A 154 -17.90 3.51 12.07
C TYR A 154 -17.19 4.65 12.81
N VAL A 155 -17.80 5.84 12.80
CA VAL A 155 -17.31 7.05 13.47
C VAL A 155 -18.30 7.50 14.53
N ASN A 156 -19.53 7.83 14.11
CA ASN A 156 -20.65 8.20 14.96
C ASN A 156 -21.99 8.01 14.21
N GLU A 157 -23.12 8.19 14.91
CA GLU A 157 -24.46 8.02 14.33
C GLU A 157 -24.81 9.05 13.26
N GLU A 158 -24.31 10.29 13.35
CA GLU A 158 -24.59 11.36 12.38
C GLU A 158 -23.95 11.06 11.01
N GLU A 159 -22.65 10.75 10.99
CA GLU A 159 -21.93 10.36 9.78
C GLU A 159 -22.52 9.06 9.21
N THR A 160 -22.80 8.08 10.06
CA THR A 160 -23.43 6.82 9.64
C THR A 160 -24.80 7.06 8.99
N SER A 161 -25.64 7.90 9.61
CA SER A 161 -26.97 8.21 9.11
C SER A 161 -26.96 8.92 7.76
N ARG A 162 -25.96 9.76 7.53
CA ARG A 162 -25.76 10.56 6.31
C ARG A 162 -25.09 9.79 5.17
N LEU A 163 -24.19 8.85 5.49
CA LEU A 163 -23.26 8.27 4.50
C LEU A 163 -23.44 6.78 4.20
N TRP A 164 -23.96 5.98 5.13
CA TRP A 164 -24.09 4.54 4.88
C TRP A 164 -25.28 4.25 3.96
N PRO A 165 -25.22 3.22 3.08
CA PRO A 165 -26.31 2.92 2.16
C PRO A 165 -27.60 2.56 2.90
N SER A 166 -28.68 3.30 2.63
CA SER A 166 -29.98 3.13 3.31
C SER A 166 -30.56 1.72 3.21
N VAL A 167 -30.26 0.99 2.12
CA VAL A 167 -30.70 -0.40 1.87
C VAL A 167 -30.18 -1.42 2.91
N CYS A 168 -29.08 -1.11 3.60
CA CYS A 168 -28.44 -2.01 4.56
C CYS A 168 -28.05 -1.36 5.90
N LYS A 169 -28.04 -0.02 6.00
CA LYS A 169 -27.56 0.74 7.16
C LYS A 169 -28.13 0.22 8.48
N ASP A 170 -29.45 0.09 8.56
CA ASP A 170 -30.13 -0.18 9.83
C ASP A 170 -29.85 -1.61 10.33
N GLN A 171 -29.74 -2.59 9.41
CA GLN A 171 -29.36 -3.96 9.77
C GLN A 171 -27.88 -4.07 10.19
N VAL A 172 -26.98 -3.31 9.56
CA VAL A 172 -25.56 -3.27 9.98
C VAL A 172 -25.41 -2.57 11.33
N LEU A 173 -26.17 -1.50 11.60
CA LEU A 173 -26.20 -0.83 12.90
C LEU A 173 -26.70 -1.75 14.01
N GLU A 174 -27.80 -2.48 13.78
CA GLU A 174 -28.32 -3.42 14.78
C GLU A 174 -27.38 -4.62 15.00
N TYR A 175 -26.78 -5.15 13.93
CA TYR A 175 -25.74 -6.18 14.04
C TYR A 175 -24.52 -5.69 14.83
N MET A 176 -24.06 -4.45 14.62
CA MET A 176 -23.02 -3.81 15.44
C MET A 176 -23.43 -3.72 16.90
N ASN A 177 -24.63 -3.23 17.18
CA ASN A 177 -25.14 -3.01 18.55
C ASN A 177 -25.22 -4.33 19.34
N GLN A 178 -25.78 -5.39 18.75
CA GLN A 178 -25.84 -6.69 19.43
C GLN A 178 -24.46 -7.35 19.54
N SER A 179 -23.62 -7.25 18.50
CA SER A 179 -22.25 -7.79 18.53
C SER A 179 -21.35 -7.10 19.54
N GLN A 180 -21.64 -5.85 19.93
CA GLN A 180 -20.85 -5.14 20.93
C GLN A 180 -20.77 -5.88 22.26
N LYS A 181 -21.84 -6.56 22.68
CA LYS A 181 -21.88 -7.38 23.91
C LYS A 181 -20.86 -8.53 23.83
N VAL A 182 -20.81 -9.20 22.68
CA VAL A 182 -19.86 -10.29 22.39
C VAL A 182 -18.43 -9.76 22.35
N ILE A 183 -18.20 -8.62 21.69
CA ILE A 183 -16.89 -7.95 21.61
C ILE A 183 -16.36 -7.61 23.02
N SER A 184 -17.19 -6.99 23.88
CA SER A 184 -16.80 -6.66 25.26
C SER A 184 -16.54 -7.90 26.12
N GLN A 185 -17.30 -8.98 25.97
CA GLN A 185 -17.04 -10.23 26.70
C GLN A 185 -15.77 -10.94 26.20
N LEU A 186 -15.53 -11.01 24.88
CA LEU A 186 -14.30 -11.54 24.30
C LEU A 186 -13.07 -10.76 24.79
N LEU A 187 -13.13 -9.42 24.80
CA LEU A 187 -12.08 -8.57 25.35
C LEU A 187 -11.82 -8.91 26.83
N ARG A 188 -12.87 -8.93 27.67
CA ARG A 188 -12.75 -9.27 29.10
C ARG A 188 -12.12 -10.63 29.33
N VAL A 189 -12.53 -11.66 28.59
CA VAL A 189 -11.98 -13.02 28.69
C VAL A 189 -10.53 -13.07 28.23
N LEU A 190 -10.22 -12.56 27.04
CA LEU A 190 -8.86 -12.59 26.48
C LEU A 190 -7.88 -11.78 27.33
N MET A 191 -8.28 -10.59 27.82
CA MET A 191 -7.44 -9.78 28.71
C MET A 191 -7.18 -10.48 30.06
N LYS A 192 -8.18 -11.17 30.63
CA LYS A 192 -8.01 -11.98 31.83
C LYS A 192 -6.98 -13.11 31.65
N GLY A 193 -6.93 -13.74 30.47
CA GLY A 193 -5.90 -14.74 30.13
C GLY A 193 -4.48 -14.17 30.01
N LEU A 194 -4.37 -12.85 29.84
CA LEU A 194 -3.11 -12.09 29.86
C LEU A 194 -2.78 -11.48 31.23
N ASN A 195 -3.53 -11.86 32.27
CA ASN A 195 -3.47 -11.31 33.64
C ASN A 195 -3.83 -9.81 33.74
N VAL A 196 -4.49 -9.24 32.73
CA VAL A 196 -5.09 -7.90 32.78
C VAL A 196 -6.46 -8.04 33.44
N THR A 197 -6.52 -7.75 34.73
CA THR A 197 -7.74 -7.93 35.55
C THR A 197 -8.79 -6.82 35.35
N GLU A 198 -8.37 -5.63 34.94
CA GLU A 198 -9.23 -4.47 34.75
C GLU A 198 -8.97 -3.79 33.38
N ILE A 199 -10.03 -3.65 32.59
CA ILE A 199 -10.06 -2.87 31.35
C ILE A 199 -10.69 -1.53 31.69
N ASP A 200 -9.86 -0.52 31.90
CA ASP A 200 -10.30 0.88 31.99
C ASP A 200 -10.69 1.45 30.61
N SER A 201 -11.26 2.66 30.60
CA SER A 201 -11.74 3.31 29.38
C SER A 201 -10.64 3.62 28.35
N GLU A 202 -9.38 3.77 28.77
CA GLU A 202 -8.27 3.97 27.82
C GLU A 202 -7.77 2.64 27.24
N LYS A 203 -7.74 1.56 28.04
CA LYS A 203 -7.51 0.21 27.51
C LYS A 203 -8.61 -0.22 26.54
N GLU A 204 -9.88 0.07 26.83
CA GLU A 204 -10.98 -0.25 25.91
C GLU A 204 -10.83 0.49 24.56
N LYS A 205 -10.47 1.78 24.59
CA LYS A 205 -10.13 2.58 23.39
C LYS A 205 -8.89 2.05 22.66
N LEU A 206 -7.86 1.60 23.38
CA LEU A 206 -6.64 1.04 22.79
C LEU A 206 -6.90 -0.31 22.11
N LEU A 207 -7.76 -1.15 22.70
CA LEU A 207 -8.06 -2.49 22.20
C LEU A 207 -9.17 -2.50 21.13
N SER A 208 -10.10 -1.54 21.17
CA SER A 208 -11.34 -1.57 20.35
C SER A 208 -11.84 -0.20 19.86
N GLY A 209 -10.99 0.82 19.91
CA GLY A 209 -11.34 2.21 19.60
C GLY A 209 -11.63 2.52 18.13
N SER A 210 -11.50 1.57 17.20
CA SER A 210 -12.12 1.70 15.87
C SER A 210 -12.71 0.39 15.34
N ARG A 211 -13.83 0.51 14.62
CA ARG A 211 -14.59 -0.61 14.07
C ARG A 211 -14.79 -0.42 12.58
N ARG A 212 -14.49 -1.47 11.82
CA ARG A 212 -14.74 -1.54 10.38
C ARG A 212 -15.58 -2.78 10.08
N PHE A 213 -16.62 -2.60 9.30
CA PHE A 213 -17.47 -3.66 8.78
C PHE A 213 -17.14 -3.80 7.30
N ASN A 214 -16.95 -5.02 6.81
CA ASN A 214 -17.02 -5.25 5.37
C ASN A 214 -18.23 -6.13 5.09
N LEU A 215 -19.07 -5.71 4.15
CA LEU A 215 -20.06 -6.56 3.52
C LEU A 215 -19.38 -7.12 2.27
N ASN A 216 -18.96 -8.39 2.30
CA ASN A 216 -18.25 -9.03 1.20
C ASN A 216 -19.24 -9.86 0.36
N TYR A 217 -19.06 -9.84 -0.96
CA TYR A 217 -19.77 -10.68 -1.92
C TYR A 217 -18.76 -11.41 -2.82
N TYR A 218 -18.94 -12.72 -2.96
CA TYR A 218 -18.10 -13.60 -3.74
C TYR A 218 -18.98 -14.28 -4.79
N PRO A 219 -18.92 -13.85 -6.06
CA PRO A 219 -19.75 -14.41 -7.10
C PRO A 219 -19.34 -15.84 -7.45
N ILE A 220 -20.24 -16.58 -8.10
CA ILE A 220 -19.90 -17.81 -8.81
C ILE A 220 -18.70 -17.55 -9.74
N CYS A 221 -17.67 -18.35 -9.62
CA CYS A 221 -16.45 -18.28 -10.42
C CYS A 221 -16.43 -19.45 -11.43
N PRO A 222 -16.23 -19.21 -12.74
CA PRO A 222 -16.17 -20.29 -13.73
C PRO A 222 -14.90 -21.16 -13.62
N ASN A 223 -13.84 -20.65 -12.98
CA ASN A 223 -12.57 -21.35 -12.75
C ASN A 223 -12.10 -21.13 -11.29
N PRO A 224 -12.80 -21.69 -10.29
CA PRO A 224 -12.48 -21.46 -8.88
C PRO A 224 -11.07 -21.94 -8.50
N GLU A 225 -10.49 -22.88 -9.26
CA GLU A 225 -9.12 -23.39 -9.11
C GLU A 225 -8.03 -22.41 -9.56
N LEU A 226 -8.38 -21.40 -10.36
CA LEU A 226 -7.42 -20.41 -10.88
C LEU A 226 -7.35 -19.13 -10.05
N THR A 227 -8.26 -18.91 -9.11
CA THR A 227 -8.38 -17.67 -8.34
C THR A 227 -8.73 -17.91 -6.86
N VAL A 228 -8.83 -16.84 -6.09
CA VAL A 228 -9.21 -16.86 -4.66
C VAL A 228 -10.24 -15.78 -4.40
N GLY A 229 -11.10 -15.98 -3.41
CA GLY A 229 -11.97 -14.92 -2.89
C GLY A 229 -11.20 -13.93 -2.01
N VAL A 230 -10.20 -14.41 -1.27
CA VAL A 230 -9.19 -13.59 -0.56
C VAL A 230 -7.88 -14.39 -0.52
N GLY A 231 -6.74 -13.74 -0.78
CA GLY A 231 -5.40 -14.36 -0.73
C GLY A 231 -4.92 -14.70 0.69
N ARG A 232 -3.70 -15.25 0.81
CA ARG A 232 -3.08 -15.54 2.11
C ARG A 232 -2.75 -14.27 2.87
N HIS A 233 -3.40 -14.07 4.01
CA HIS A 233 -3.17 -12.92 4.87
C HIS A 233 -3.36 -13.28 6.35
N SER A 234 -2.90 -12.38 7.21
CA SER A 234 -3.24 -12.34 8.64
C SER A 234 -3.90 -10.99 8.88
N ASP A 235 -4.89 -10.93 9.77
CA ASP A 235 -5.55 -9.67 10.06
C ASP A 235 -4.65 -8.74 10.88
N VAL A 236 -4.71 -7.44 10.60
CA VAL A 236 -4.00 -6.40 11.40
C VAL A 236 -4.82 -5.90 12.59
N SER A 237 -5.98 -6.50 12.85
CA SER A 237 -6.92 -6.13 13.90
C SER A 237 -6.43 -6.52 15.30
N THR A 238 -7.17 -6.12 16.33
CA THR A 238 -7.09 -6.77 17.65
C THR A 238 -7.68 -8.18 17.51
N PHE A 239 -8.93 -8.26 17.05
CA PHE A 239 -9.52 -9.49 16.54
C PHE A 239 -10.62 -9.17 15.53
N THR A 240 -11.03 -10.20 14.79
CA THR A 240 -12.11 -10.13 13.82
C THR A 240 -13.26 -11.01 14.28
N VAL A 241 -14.49 -10.52 14.11
CA VAL A 241 -15.75 -11.25 14.34
C VAL A 241 -16.41 -11.48 12.99
N LEU A 242 -16.32 -12.69 12.45
CA LEU A 242 -16.75 -13.05 11.11
C LEU A 242 -18.07 -13.82 11.15
N LEU A 243 -19.10 -13.22 10.56
CA LEU A 243 -20.33 -13.92 10.17
C LEU A 243 -20.16 -14.48 8.74
N GLN A 244 -20.37 -15.79 8.59
CA GLN A 244 -20.42 -16.48 7.31
C GLN A 244 -21.87 -16.79 6.90
N ASP A 245 -22.07 -17.13 5.63
CA ASP A 245 -23.24 -17.88 5.19
C ASP A 245 -23.02 -19.40 5.33
N ASP A 246 -24.00 -20.18 4.87
CA ASP A 246 -24.00 -21.65 4.98
C ASP A 246 -23.06 -22.35 3.98
N ILE A 247 -22.36 -21.61 3.10
CA ILE A 247 -21.45 -22.16 2.07
C ILE A 247 -20.00 -22.13 2.55
N GLY A 248 -19.56 -21.03 3.15
CA GLY A 248 -18.22 -20.91 3.72
C GLY A 248 -17.07 -21.00 2.71
N GLY A 249 -16.01 -21.75 3.04
CA GLY A 249 -14.77 -21.74 2.23
C GLY A 249 -13.71 -20.75 2.73
N LEU A 250 -13.77 -20.39 4.01
CA LEU A 250 -12.63 -19.93 4.78
C LEU A 250 -11.68 -21.12 5.01
N TYR A 251 -10.38 -20.89 4.83
CA TYR A 251 -9.33 -21.85 5.11
C TYR A 251 -8.29 -21.21 6.05
N VAL A 252 -7.96 -21.90 7.13
CA VAL A 252 -7.01 -21.46 8.17
C VAL A 252 -5.76 -22.33 8.08
N ARG A 253 -4.56 -21.73 8.19
CA ARG A 253 -3.30 -22.46 8.14
C ARG A 253 -2.96 -23.06 9.51
N VAL A 254 -2.63 -24.36 9.52
CA VAL A 254 -2.07 -25.04 10.69
C VAL A 254 -0.56 -25.11 10.51
N GLU A 255 0.15 -24.12 11.05
CA GLU A 255 1.60 -23.93 10.84
C GLU A 255 2.43 -25.16 11.20
N ALA A 256 2.08 -25.83 12.31
CA ALA A 256 2.80 -27.01 12.82
C ALA A 256 2.81 -28.21 11.86
N LYS A 257 1.89 -28.25 10.89
CA LYS A 257 1.71 -29.35 9.92
C LYS A 257 1.89 -28.90 8.46
N ASP A 258 2.19 -27.62 8.23
CA ASP A 258 2.16 -26.93 6.93
C ASP A 258 0.95 -27.35 6.06
N SER A 259 -0.24 -27.15 6.63
CA SER A 259 -1.51 -27.67 6.13
C SER A 259 -2.64 -26.66 6.31
N TRP A 260 -3.78 -26.91 5.66
CA TRP A 260 -4.95 -26.03 5.68
C TRP A 260 -6.16 -26.76 6.26
N VAL A 261 -6.90 -26.09 7.15
CA VAL A 261 -8.18 -26.58 7.68
C VAL A 261 -9.31 -25.77 7.05
N HIS A 262 -10.32 -26.45 6.50
CA HIS A 262 -11.55 -25.80 6.03
C HIS A 262 -12.44 -25.49 7.23
N VAL A 263 -12.81 -24.22 7.40
CA VAL A 263 -13.76 -23.81 8.44
C VAL A 263 -15.17 -24.05 7.89
N THR A 264 -15.78 -25.14 8.34
CA THR A 264 -17.18 -25.48 8.01
C THR A 264 -18.11 -24.54 8.78
N PRO A 265 -19.01 -23.79 8.11
CA PRO A 265 -19.96 -22.91 8.77
C PRO A 265 -20.87 -23.67 9.73
N VAL A 266 -21.00 -23.18 10.96
CA VAL A 266 -22.02 -23.64 11.91
C VAL A 266 -23.16 -22.64 11.93
N LYS A 267 -24.41 -23.10 11.76
CA LYS A 267 -25.58 -22.21 11.74
C LYS A 267 -25.67 -21.41 13.03
N GLY A 268 -25.78 -20.09 12.91
CA GLY A 268 -25.88 -19.19 14.07
C GLY A 268 -24.60 -19.09 14.90
N SER A 269 -23.44 -19.38 14.30
CA SER A 269 -22.13 -19.14 14.91
C SER A 269 -21.47 -17.86 14.40
N LEU A 270 -20.45 -17.42 15.12
CA LEU A 270 -19.48 -16.41 14.67
C LEU A 270 -18.08 -17.01 14.73
N VAL A 271 -17.29 -16.81 13.67
CA VAL A 271 -15.87 -17.17 13.68
C VAL A 271 -15.08 -16.00 14.25
N ILE A 272 -14.25 -16.28 15.25
CA ILE A 272 -13.36 -15.31 15.89
C ILE A 272 -11.93 -15.63 15.48
N ASN A 273 -11.17 -14.63 15.08
CA ASN A 273 -9.74 -14.76 14.88
C ASN A 273 -8.92 -13.62 15.45
N ILE A 274 -7.77 -13.96 16.01
CA ILE A 274 -6.79 -13.03 16.57
C ILE A 274 -6.07 -12.31 15.42
N GLY A 275 -5.87 -11.00 15.55
CA GLY A 275 -5.06 -10.22 14.62
C GLY A 275 -3.71 -9.79 15.19
N ASP A 276 -2.87 -9.18 14.35
CA ASP A 276 -1.49 -8.79 14.67
C ASP A 276 -1.43 -7.84 15.88
N ALA A 277 -2.43 -6.97 16.08
CA ALA A 277 -2.41 -6.05 17.21
C ALA A 277 -2.56 -6.77 18.56
N LEU A 278 -3.43 -7.78 18.66
CA LEU A 278 -3.57 -8.59 19.87
C LEU A 278 -2.41 -9.57 20.06
N GLN A 279 -1.81 -10.06 18.97
CA GLN A 279 -0.54 -10.77 19.05
C GLN A 279 0.57 -9.88 19.64
N ILE A 280 0.64 -8.59 19.26
CA ILE A 280 1.59 -7.63 19.83
C ILE A 280 1.26 -7.35 21.31
N PHE A 281 0.02 -7.00 21.65
CA PHE A 281 -0.42 -6.74 23.03
C PHE A 281 -0.12 -7.91 23.97
N SER A 282 -0.32 -9.15 23.50
CA SER A 282 -0.09 -10.39 24.26
C SER A 282 1.38 -10.85 24.31
N ASN A 283 2.34 -10.03 23.88
CA ASN A 283 3.76 -10.40 23.72
C ASN A 283 3.97 -11.69 22.89
N GLY A 284 3.05 -12.01 21.98
CA GLY A 284 3.12 -13.17 21.10
C GLY A 284 2.56 -14.46 21.69
N ARG A 285 1.77 -14.39 22.77
CA ARG A 285 1.03 -15.53 23.33
C ARG A 285 -0.13 -15.93 22.43
N TYR A 286 -1.00 -14.97 22.10
CA TYR A 286 -2.09 -15.18 21.15
C TYR A 286 -1.58 -15.05 19.70
N ARG A 287 -2.08 -15.91 18.81
CA ARG A 287 -1.50 -16.11 17.47
C ARG A 287 -2.33 -15.47 16.37
N SER A 288 -1.74 -14.52 15.64
CA SER A 288 -2.31 -14.00 14.40
C SER A 288 -1.96 -14.97 13.25
N ILE A 289 -2.94 -15.78 12.82
CA ILE A 289 -2.71 -16.90 11.92
C ILE A 289 -3.06 -16.56 10.47
N GLU A 290 -2.24 -17.09 9.56
CA GLU A 290 -2.46 -16.96 8.12
C GLU A 290 -3.71 -17.73 7.68
N HIS A 291 -4.60 -17.06 6.96
CA HIS A 291 -5.85 -17.60 6.46
C HIS A 291 -6.13 -17.05 5.06
N ARG A 292 -7.08 -17.68 4.36
CA ARG A 292 -7.48 -17.33 2.99
C ARG A 292 -8.93 -17.76 2.71
N VAL A 293 -9.51 -17.25 1.63
CA VAL A 293 -10.89 -17.57 1.24
C VAL A 293 -10.91 -18.11 -0.18
N ALA A 294 -11.41 -19.33 -0.37
CA ALA A 294 -11.50 -19.95 -1.70
C ALA A 294 -12.61 -19.32 -2.56
N ALA A 295 -12.42 -19.32 -3.88
CA ALA A 295 -13.51 -19.08 -4.82
C ALA A 295 -14.43 -20.30 -4.90
N ASN A 296 -15.69 -20.11 -5.32
CA ASN A 296 -16.69 -21.17 -5.43
C ASN A 296 -17.31 -21.14 -6.85
N GLY A 297 -17.44 -22.31 -7.48
CA GLY A 297 -18.00 -22.44 -8.84
C GLY A 297 -19.45 -22.90 -8.94
N ALA A 298 -20.12 -23.10 -7.80
CA ALA A 298 -21.49 -23.62 -7.72
C ALA A 298 -22.48 -22.65 -7.07
N SER A 299 -22.03 -21.70 -6.24
CA SER A 299 -22.90 -20.78 -5.52
C SER A 299 -22.25 -19.43 -5.24
N ASN A 300 -23.05 -18.37 -5.31
CA ASN A 300 -22.67 -17.05 -4.78
C ASN A 300 -22.58 -17.14 -3.26
N ARG A 301 -21.64 -16.40 -2.65
CA ARG A 301 -21.39 -16.42 -1.21
C ARG A 301 -21.24 -15.00 -0.67
N ILE A 302 -21.62 -14.79 0.58
CA ILE A 302 -21.38 -13.54 1.33
C ILE A 302 -20.62 -13.76 2.64
N SER A 303 -20.02 -12.70 3.18
CA SER A 303 -19.57 -12.68 4.57
C SER A 303 -19.56 -11.26 5.16
N VAL A 304 -19.75 -11.17 6.48
CA VAL A 304 -19.86 -9.89 7.20
C VAL A 304 -18.88 -9.84 8.40
N PRO A 305 -17.56 -9.68 8.17
CA PRO A 305 -16.60 -9.44 9.23
C PRO A 305 -16.71 -8.05 9.86
N ILE A 306 -16.65 -8.02 11.18
CA ILE A 306 -16.35 -6.86 12.02
C ILE A 306 -14.88 -6.93 12.41
N PHE A 307 -14.08 -5.98 11.98
CA PHE A 307 -12.70 -5.80 12.43
C PHE A 307 -12.72 -4.89 13.66
N VAL A 308 -12.29 -5.41 14.82
CA VAL A 308 -12.13 -4.66 16.07
C VAL A 308 -10.67 -4.25 16.17
N ASN A 309 -10.38 -2.95 16.15
CA ASN A 309 -9.02 -2.43 16.04
C ASN A 309 -8.75 -1.35 17.11
N PRO A 310 -7.46 -1.03 17.38
CA PRO A 310 -7.07 0.24 17.97
C PRO A 310 -7.52 1.43 17.09
N ARG A 311 -7.41 2.67 17.59
CA ARG A 311 -7.56 3.85 16.72
C ARG A 311 -6.33 3.96 15.80
N PRO A 312 -6.42 4.56 14.61
CA PRO A 312 -5.27 4.71 13.69
C PRO A 312 -4.09 5.55 14.24
N THR A 313 -4.28 6.26 15.35
CA THR A 313 -3.27 7.11 16.02
C THR A 313 -2.67 6.47 17.28
N ASP A 314 -3.09 5.26 17.62
CA ASP A 314 -2.58 4.54 18.80
C ASP A 314 -1.20 3.92 18.52
N ILE A 315 -0.39 3.84 19.57
CA ILE A 315 0.88 3.12 19.55
C ILE A 315 0.65 1.83 20.33
N ILE A 316 0.86 0.69 19.68
CA ILE A 316 0.69 -0.63 20.27
C ILE A 316 2.04 -1.25 20.59
N SER A 317 2.09 -1.97 21.70
CA SER A 317 3.26 -2.69 22.22
C SER A 317 2.76 -3.84 23.10
N PRO A 318 3.64 -4.76 23.54
CA PRO A 318 3.30 -5.68 24.62
C PRO A 318 2.75 -4.92 25.83
N LEU A 319 1.66 -5.44 26.42
CA LEU A 319 1.02 -4.82 27.57
C LEU A 319 1.93 -4.95 28.82
N PRO A 320 2.06 -3.90 29.66
CA PRO A 320 2.92 -3.94 30.85
C PRO A 320 2.61 -5.12 31.78
N GLU A 321 1.34 -5.48 31.94
CA GLU A 321 0.85 -6.58 32.77
C GLU A 321 1.38 -7.95 32.30
N VAL A 322 1.49 -8.15 30.99
CA VAL A 322 2.02 -9.38 30.37
C VAL A 322 3.50 -9.56 30.68
N LEU A 323 4.28 -8.46 30.63
CA LEU A 323 5.70 -8.46 30.93
C LEU A 323 5.95 -8.59 32.44
N ALA A 324 5.16 -7.90 33.26
CA ALA A 324 5.29 -7.89 34.72
C ALA A 324 5.01 -9.26 35.35
N THR A 325 4.04 -10.01 34.83
CA THR A 325 3.65 -11.32 35.41
C THR A 325 4.69 -12.42 35.14
N THR A 326 5.60 -12.21 34.19
CA THR A 326 6.41 -13.28 33.59
C THR A 326 7.91 -13.03 33.70
N GLY A 327 8.33 -11.76 33.85
CA GLY A 327 9.72 -11.35 33.66
C GLY A 327 10.20 -11.48 32.20
N GLU A 328 9.29 -11.72 31.25
CA GLU A 328 9.61 -11.80 29.83
C GLU A 328 10.09 -10.43 29.31
N LYS A 329 11.04 -10.47 28.38
CA LYS A 329 11.40 -9.27 27.61
C LYS A 329 10.33 -9.02 26.54
N PRO A 330 10.04 -7.75 26.19
CA PRO A 330 9.15 -7.45 25.07
C PRO A 330 9.78 -7.96 23.78
N ILE A 331 9.10 -8.88 23.10
CA ILE A 331 9.57 -9.41 21.80
C ILE A 331 9.21 -8.49 20.64
N TYR A 332 8.21 -7.62 20.83
CA TYR A 332 7.74 -6.63 19.86
C TYR A 332 8.11 -5.21 20.29
N LYS A 333 8.60 -4.41 19.33
CA LYS A 333 8.79 -2.96 19.49
C LYS A 333 7.44 -2.22 19.42
N PRO A 334 7.32 -1.01 19.99
CA PRO A 334 6.13 -0.18 19.81
C PRO A 334 5.91 0.21 18.34
N VAL A 335 4.67 0.07 17.83
CA VAL A 335 4.29 0.33 16.43
C VAL A 335 3.05 1.23 16.38
N LEU A 336 3.01 2.18 15.43
CA LEU A 336 1.84 3.01 15.15
C LEU A 336 0.82 2.24 14.30
N THR A 337 -0.45 2.27 14.68
CA THR A 337 -1.56 1.49 14.08
C THR A 337 -2.21 2.13 12.84
N SER A 338 -1.54 3.10 12.22
CA SER A 338 -2.12 3.87 11.11
C SER A 338 -2.64 2.98 9.98
N SER A 339 -3.66 3.44 9.25
CA SER A 339 -4.21 2.74 8.08
C SER A 339 -3.22 2.61 6.91
N ALA A 340 -2.01 3.17 7.04
CA ALA A 340 -0.91 3.04 6.10
C ALA A 340 0.23 2.13 6.60
N THR A 341 0.16 1.61 7.85
CA THR A 341 1.21 0.76 8.43
C THR A 341 1.24 -0.60 7.71
N PRO A 342 2.28 -0.93 6.93
CA PRO A 342 2.30 -2.18 6.16
C PRO A 342 2.48 -3.40 7.08
N ARG A 343 1.90 -4.55 6.69
CA ARG A 343 2.03 -5.85 7.40
C ARG A 343 3.49 -6.18 7.76
N SER A 344 4.45 -5.80 6.91
CA SER A 344 5.89 -6.00 7.15
C SER A 344 6.45 -5.28 8.38
N LEU A 345 5.88 -4.14 8.79
CA LEU A 345 6.28 -3.44 10.03
C LEU A 345 5.69 -4.11 11.28
N MET A 346 4.44 -4.59 11.22
CA MET A 346 3.80 -5.34 12.31
C MET A 346 4.50 -6.71 12.51
N SER A 347 4.76 -7.44 11.42
CA SER A 347 5.45 -8.74 11.47
C SER A 347 6.95 -8.63 11.74
N GLY A 348 7.57 -7.52 11.31
CA GLY A 348 9.01 -7.24 11.45
C GLY A 348 9.44 -6.66 12.79
N ALA A 349 8.49 -6.38 13.70
CA ALA A 349 8.78 -5.82 15.02
C ALA A 349 9.49 -6.78 16.00
N LYS A 350 9.75 -8.04 15.60
CA LYS A 350 10.50 -9.04 16.38
C LYS A 350 11.97 -8.65 16.53
N ASP A 351 12.49 -8.64 17.75
CA ASP A 351 13.90 -8.34 18.00
C ASP A 351 14.81 -9.53 17.58
N THR A 352 15.63 -9.34 16.56
CA THR A 352 16.31 -10.42 15.81
C THR A 352 17.58 -10.99 16.44
N THR A 353 17.68 -10.97 17.78
CA THR A 353 18.86 -11.48 18.50
C THR A 353 18.81 -12.98 18.84
N LEU A 354 17.66 -13.66 18.67
CA LEU A 354 17.47 -15.08 19.05
C LEU A 354 16.64 -15.90 18.05
N ALA A 355 17.11 -16.04 16.80
CA ALA A 355 16.70 -17.15 15.91
C ALA A 355 17.74 -17.37 14.80
N SER A 356 18.48 -18.47 14.86
CA SER A 356 19.48 -18.82 13.84
C SER A 356 18.89 -19.72 12.74
N HIS A 357 19.36 -19.51 11.50
CA HIS A 357 19.20 -20.38 10.33
C HIS A 357 17.77 -20.62 9.79
N ARG A 358 17.41 -19.88 8.73
CA ARG A 358 16.78 -20.43 7.50
C ARG A 358 17.20 -19.60 6.28
N ARG A 359 17.50 -20.28 5.18
CA ARG A 359 17.95 -19.64 3.93
C ARG A 359 16.76 -19.00 3.21
N GLN A 360 16.90 -17.77 2.74
CA GLN A 360 16.04 -17.21 1.69
C GLN A 360 16.85 -17.04 0.41
N ALA A 361 16.34 -17.60 -0.68
CA ALA A 361 16.79 -17.25 -2.03
C ALA A 361 16.22 -15.87 -2.38
N GLY A 362 17.03 -15.04 -3.05
CA GLY A 362 16.73 -13.61 -3.20
C GLY A 362 15.68 -13.29 -4.26
N ALA A 363 14.96 -12.19 -4.04
CA ALA A 363 14.38 -11.35 -5.08
C ALA A 363 14.31 -9.91 -4.58
N PHE A 364 15.02 -8.99 -5.24
CA PHE A 364 14.89 -7.55 -5.03
C PHE A 364 13.51 -7.06 -5.51
N ARG A 365 12.94 -6.07 -4.81
CA ARG A 365 12.32 -4.84 -5.37
C ARG A 365 11.72 -4.02 -4.23
N GLY A 366 12.16 -2.78 -4.07
CA GLY A 366 11.61 -1.85 -3.07
C GLY A 366 10.42 -1.07 -3.59
N HIS A 367 9.73 -0.33 -2.72
CA HIS A 367 9.13 0.98 -3.01
C HIS A 367 8.75 1.72 -1.72
N ILE A 368 8.99 3.03 -1.73
CA ILE A 368 8.24 4.15 -1.13
C ILE A 368 7.48 3.90 0.20
N PHE A 369 7.89 4.63 1.23
CA PHE A 369 7.13 4.88 2.47
C PHE A 369 6.71 6.35 2.49
N ASN A 370 5.48 6.62 2.94
CA ASN A 370 5.03 7.88 3.52
C ASN A 370 4.81 7.65 5.02
N GLY A 371 5.10 8.64 5.85
CA GLY A 371 4.91 8.49 7.29
C GLY A 371 5.29 9.72 8.11
N SER A 372 4.29 10.51 8.50
CA SER A 372 4.41 11.55 9.51
C SER A 372 4.13 10.99 10.91
N LEU A 373 4.97 11.36 11.88
CA LEU A 373 4.91 10.95 13.29
C LEU A 373 4.86 12.19 14.19
N ARG A 374 3.90 12.27 15.12
CA ARG A 374 3.94 13.23 16.25
C ARG A 374 3.41 12.60 17.55
N ARG A 375 4.26 12.59 18.57
CA ARG A 375 3.98 12.71 20.02
C ARG A 375 5.22 13.38 20.63
N GLY A 376 5.15 14.35 21.53
CA GLY A 376 4.02 15.15 22.01
C GLY A 376 4.47 16.07 23.15
N LEU A 377 3.94 17.30 23.21
CA LEU A 377 3.94 18.19 24.39
C LEU A 377 2.90 19.32 24.14
N GLN A 378 2.68 20.17 25.15
CA GLN A 378 1.52 21.08 25.28
C GLN A 378 1.25 22.03 24.10
N GLU A 379 0.00 22.50 24.03
CA GLU A 379 -0.51 23.47 23.06
C GLU A 379 0.40 24.70 22.91
N THR A 380 0.87 24.95 21.68
CA THR A 380 0.92 26.27 21.05
C THR A 380 0.93 26.08 19.54
N ALA A 381 0.48 27.08 18.79
CA ALA A 381 0.30 26.97 17.35
C ALA A 381 1.66 26.99 16.61
N GLY A 382 2.06 25.87 15.98
CA GLY A 382 2.94 25.92 14.80
C GLY A 382 3.87 24.76 14.47
N GLY A 383 4.64 24.95 13.39
CA GLY A 383 5.73 24.08 12.95
C GLY A 383 6.99 24.17 13.84
N GLN A 384 7.51 23.04 14.36
CA GLN A 384 8.79 22.37 13.98
C GLN A 384 9.98 22.77 14.94
N ILE A 385 11.24 22.33 14.87
CA ILE A 385 12.00 21.46 13.94
C ILE A 385 12.95 20.45 14.71
N PHE A 386 13.97 19.93 14.03
CA PHE A 386 14.95 18.85 14.32
C PHE A 386 15.99 19.03 15.46
N ASP A 387 16.72 17.94 15.75
CA ASP A 387 18.12 18.00 16.17
C ASP A 387 19.04 17.02 15.39
N VAL A 388 20.31 17.39 15.20
CA VAL A 388 21.32 16.74 14.34
C VAL A 388 22.40 15.92 15.08
N THR A 389 22.41 15.82 16.41
CA THR A 389 23.06 14.69 17.13
C THR A 389 22.75 14.59 18.63
N LYS A 390 22.52 15.71 19.37
CA LYS A 390 22.13 15.68 20.81
C LYS A 390 21.56 16.95 21.49
N TYR A 391 20.89 17.87 20.77
CA TYR A 391 20.04 19.03 21.17
C TYR A 391 20.53 20.45 20.77
N GLY A 392 19.67 21.16 20.01
CA GLY A 392 19.66 22.60 19.69
C GLY A 392 19.32 22.86 18.21
N ALA A 393 18.25 23.54 17.80
CA ALA A 393 17.45 24.60 18.44
C ALA A 393 15.94 24.56 18.06
N VAL A 394 15.15 25.53 18.55
CA VAL A 394 13.67 25.56 18.53
C VAL A 394 13.11 26.42 17.40
N ALA A 395 11.95 26.03 16.85
CA ALA A 395 11.13 26.84 15.95
C ALA A 395 9.64 26.87 16.38
N ASN A 396 8.93 27.91 15.91
CA ASN A 396 7.49 28.13 16.07
C ASN A 396 6.99 28.83 14.78
N ASN A 397 5.68 28.95 14.59
CA ASN A 397 5.01 29.13 13.28
C ASN A 397 5.46 30.23 12.28
N ASP A 398 6.37 31.13 12.64
CA ASP A 398 6.87 32.23 11.80
C ASP A 398 8.41 32.20 11.56
N SER A 399 9.14 31.21 12.09
CA SER A 399 10.61 31.17 11.99
C SER A 399 11.14 30.43 10.76
N LYS A 400 12.11 31.05 10.07
CA LYS A 400 12.96 30.38 9.08
C LYS A 400 13.89 29.38 9.77
N ASP A 401 13.70 28.10 9.52
CA ASP A 401 14.62 27.07 9.99
C ASP A 401 15.95 27.10 9.22
N ILE A 402 17.07 27.02 9.94
CA ILE A 402 18.42 27.00 9.37
C ILE A 402 19.14 25.72 9.82
N VAL A 403 19.30 24.77 8.89
CA VAL A 403 20.11 23.58 9.10
C VAL A 403 21.48 23.82 8.44
N GLN A 404 22.54 23.97 9.26
CA GLN A 404 23.92 24.11 8.78
C GLN A 404 24.76 22.90 9.23
N GLY A 405 25.27 22.12 8.28
CA GLY A 405 26.14 20.98 8.58
C GLY A 405 26.21 19.91 7.48
N ASN A 406 26.81 18.77 7.82
CA ASN A 406 26.81 17.56 7.00
C ASN A 406 25.97 16.49 7.68
N VAL A 407 25.06 15.86 6.93
CA VAL A 407 24.23 14.74 7.43
C VAL A 407 24.81 13.44 6.89
N LYS A 408 25.18 12.52 7.79
CA LYS A 408 25.74 11.22 7.45
C LYS A 408 24.98 10.10 8.17
N ALA A 409 24.45 9.16 7.41
CA ALA A 409 23.78 7.97 7.92
C ALA A 409 24.34 6.69 7.26
N THR A 410 23.68 5.57 7.49
CA THR A 410 24.17 4.23 7.12
C THR A 410 24.11 4.00 5.60
N THR A 411 25.08 3.22 5.09
CA THR A 411 25.13 2.75 3.69
C THR A 411 24.42 1.39 3.50
N ASP A 412 23.85 0.81 4.56
CA ASP A 412 22.96 -0.36 4.45
C ASP A 412 21.66 0.05 3.74
N ILE A 413 21.19 -0.80 2.83
CA ILE A 413 19.98 -0.63 2.03
C ILE A 413 18.75 -1.24 2.72
N SER A 414 18.93 -1.93 3.85
CA SER A 414 17.85 -2.52 4.65
C SER A 414 17.15 -1.52 5.59
N SER A 415 17.81 -0.43 5.96
CA SER A 415 17.22 0.68 6.72
C SER A 415 16.43 1.63 5.80
N GLY A 416 15.35 2.23 6.34
CA GLY A 416 14.52 3.20 5.62
C GLY A 416 15.24 4.49 5.21
N GLY A 417 14.58 5.28 4.36
CA GLY A 417 15.15 6.44 3.67
C GLY A 417 15.63 7.59 4.57
N TRP A 418 16.45 8.47 3.98
CA TRP A 418 17.28 9.43 4.72
C TRP A 418 16.58 10.71 5.15
N PHE A 419 15.91 11.40 4.22
CA PHE A 419 15.28 12.69 4.47
C PHE A 419 14.04 12.82 3.59
N SER A 420 12.89 13.14 4.16
CA SER A 420 11.62 13.26 3.44
C SER A 420 10.94 14.58 3.79
N PHE A 421 10.55 15.33 2.77
CA PHE A 421 9.65 16.46 2.89
C PHE A 421 8.29 16.04 2.33
N GLU A 422 7.30 15.90 3.20
CA GLU A 422 5.96 15.42 2.84
C GLU A 422 4.93 16.50 3.18
N GLN A 423 4.06 16.85 2.22
CA GLN A 423 2.92 17.76 2.46
C GLN A 423 3.29 19.18 2.94
N VAL A 424 4.43 19.70 2.46
CA VAL A 424 4.95 21.02 2.82
C VAL A 424 4.58 22.05 1.75
N ASN A 425 4.08 23.22 2.18
CA ASN A 425 3.95 24.39 1.31
C ASN A 425 4.98 25.46 1.72
N GLY A 426 5.73 26.01 0.76
CA GLY A 426 6.72 27.07 1.04
C GLY A 426 8.10 26.58 1.50
N LEU A 427 8.47 25.34 1.19
CA LEU A 427 9.74 24.73 1.62
C LEU A 427 10.96 25.50 1.07
N LEU A 428 11.77 26.06 1.95
CA LEU A 428 13.03 26.73 1.59
C LEU A 428 14.22 25.96 2.20
N ILE A 429 15.12 25.47 1.36
CA ILE A 429 16.36 24.80 1.76
C ILE A 429 17.52 25.51 1.04
N THR A 430 18.33 26.27 1.78
CA THR A 430 19.45 27.03 1.23
C THR A 430 20.62 27.04 2.22
N GLY A 431 21.75 27.67 1.85
CA GLY A 431 22.93 27.78 2.71
C GLY A 431 23.97 26.67 2.54
N GLY A 432 23.64 25.63 1.76
CA GLY A 432 24.54 24.53 1.41
C GLY A 432 24.67 23.44 2.48
N GLY A 433 25.18 22.28 2.06
CA GLY A 433 25.33 21.10 2.92
C GLY A 433 25.51 19.82 2.10
N THR A 434 25.83 18.71 2.77
CA THR A 434 26.04 17.39 2.13
C THR A 434 25.11 16.33 2.72
N PHE A 435 24.42 15.59 1.84
CA PHE A 435 23.77 14.31 2.13
C PHE A 435 24.62 13.16 1.52
N ASP A 436 25.02 12.15 2.29
CA ASP A 436 26.01 11.12 1.87
C ASP A 436 25.48 9.66 1.99
N GLY A 437 24.45 9.32 1.21
CA GLY A 437 23.82 8.00 1.19
C GLY A 437 22.44 8.00 0.54
N GLN A 438 21.46 7.30 1.13
CA GLN A 438 20.17 7.04 0.46
C GLN A 438 19.31 8.30 0.20
N VAL A 439 18.24 8.08 -0.59
CA VAL A 439 17.31 9.04 -1.20
C VAL A 439 16.82 10.19 -0.30
N THR A 440 16.92 11.42 -0.82
CA THR A 440 16.09 12.56 -0.41
C THR A 440 14.75 12.53 -1.16
N ARG A 441 13.62 12.53 -0.44
CA ARG A 441 12.27 12.54 -1.02
C ARG A 441 11.59 13.88 -0.83
N VAL A 442 10.87 14.30 -1.85
CA VAL A 442 9.99 15.48 -1.85
C VAL A 442 8.64 15.00 -2.38
N TYR A 443 7.66 14.85 -1.49
CA TYR A 443 6.35 14.23 -1.75
C TYR A 443 5.23 15.23 -1.47
N ASP A 444 4.36 15.50 -2.45
CA ASP A 444 3.16 16.34 -2.24
C ASP A 444 3.51 17.74 -1.68
N VAL A 445 4.63 18.30 -2.16
CA VAL A 445 5.17 19.60 -1.74
C VAL A 445 4.79 20.67 -2.76
N SER A 446 4.47 21.87 -2.28
CA SER A 446 4.20 23.03 -3.14
C SER A 446 5.07 24.24 -2.82
N ASN A 447 5.39 25.04 -3.85
CA ASN A 447 6.11 26.31 -3.74
C ASN A 447 7.47 26.17 -3.02
N ALA A 448 8.30 25.25 -3.47
CA ALA A 448 9.59 24.95 -2.84
C ALA A 448 10.79 25.52 -3.61
N ILE A 449 11.83 25.89 -2.87
CA ILE A 449 13.15 26.25 -3.39
C ILE A 449 14.20 25.46 -2.62
N VAL A 450 15.01 24.68 -3.34
CA VAL A 450 16.17 23.98 -2.79
C VAL A 450 17.41 24.43 -3.55
N GLU A 451 18.44 24.89 -2.84
CA GLU A 451 19.62 25.51 -3.42
C GLU A 451 20.93 25.13 -2.73
N GLY A 452 21.96 24.83 -3.53
CA GLY A 452 23.35 24.67 -3.06
C GLY A 452 23.68 23.33 -2.41
N ILE A 453 22.85 22.30 -2.62
CA ILE A 453 22.95 21.01 -1.95
C ILE A 453 23.89 20.04 -2.68
N ILE A 454 24.77 19.39 -1.92
CA ILE A 454 25.59 18.27 -2.38
C ILE A 454 24.93 16.96 -1.96
N SER A 455 24.81 16.00 -2.88
CA SER A 455 24.29 14.65 -2.60
C SER A 455 25.26 13.59 -3.15
N LEU A 456 25.73 12.71 -2.26
CA LEU A 456 26.76 11.72 -2.53
C LEU A 456 26.22 10.30 -2.27
N ASN A 457 26.75 9.32 -3.00
CA ASN A 457 26.70 7.89 -2.67
C ASN A 457 25.30 7.26 -2.46
N SER A 458 24.26 7.75 -3.15
CA SER A 458 22.96 7.06 -3.13
C SER A 458 23.02 5.73 -3.88
N LYS A 459 22.39 4.73 -3.28
CA LYS A 459 22.20 3.37 -3.85
C LYS A 459 20.88 3.22 -4.61
N TRP A 460 20.11 4.30 -4.68
CA TRP A 460 18.85 4.51 -5.40
C TRP A 460 18.88 5.99 -5.86
N PHE A 461 17.73 6.65 -5.97
CA PHE A 461 17.65 8.04 -6.42
C PHE A 461 18.44 8.98 -5.50
N HIS A 462 19.02 10.05 -6.02
CA HIS A 462 19.52 11.12 -5.15
C HIS A 462 18.38 12.04 -4.70
N LEU A 463 17.49 12.41 -5.63
CA LEU A 463 16.30 13.20 -5.36
C LEU A 463 15.08 12.65 -6.09
N PHE A 464 14.00 12.39 -5.35
CA PHE A 464 12.71 11.98 -5.92
C PHE A 464 11.64 13.05 -5.65
N VAL A 465 11.12 13.65 -6.72
CA VAL A 465 10.09 14.69 -6.71
C VAL A 465 8.77 14.08 -7.20
N TYR A 466 7.82 13.89 -6.28
CA TYR A 466 6.57 13.17 -6.57
C TYR A 466 5.33 13.93 -6.08
N LYS A 467 4.34 14.11 -6.96
CA LYS A 467 3.11 14.90 -6.70
C LYS A 467 3.35 16.36 -6.33
N CYS A 468 4.48 16.94 -6.74
CA CYS A 468 4.87 18.28 -6.33
C CYS A 468 4.42 19.35 -7.32
N LYS A 469 4.30 20.60 -6.84
CA LYS A 469 3.90 21.76 -7.67
C LYS A 469 4.75 22.99 -7.39
N ASN A 470 5.26 23.64 -8.43
CA ASN A 470 6.08 24.86 -8.32
C ASN A 470 7.34 24.62 -7.45
N ILE A 471 8.28 23.85 -7.99
CA ILE A 471 9.52 23.43 -7.30
C ILE A 471 10.72 23.97 -8.07
N THR A 472 11.63 24.67 -7.39
CA THR A 472 12.91 25.12 -7.94
C THR A 472 14.06 24.38 -7.28
N LEU A 473 14.92 23.77 -8.09
CA LEU A 473 16.13 23.04 -7.70
C LEU A 473 17.32 23.72 -8.36
N ASN A 474 18.09 24.52 -7.61
CA ASN A 474 19.21 25.30 -8.14
C ASN A 474 20.56 24.85 -7.55
N ASN A 475 21.63 24.90 -8.33
CA ASN A 475 23.00 24.72 -7.83
C ASN A 475 23.19 23.42 -7.02
N PHE A 476 22.61 22.30 -7.50
CA PHE A 476 22.84 20.98 -6.90
C PHE A 476 24.14 20.36 -7.41
N LYS A 477 24.77 19.53 -6.58
CA LYS A 477 25.88 18.65 -6.99
C LYS A 477 25.61 17.20 -6.56
N ILE A 478 25.32 16.34 -7.53
CA ILE A 478 25.03 14.91 -7.34
C ILE A 478 26.24 14.09 -7.80
N THR A 479 26.67 13.10 -7.00
CA THR A 479 27.78 12.19 -7.35
C THR A 479 27.58 10.79 -6.74
N ALA A 480 27.54 9.75 -7.57
CA ALA A 480 27.52 8.33 -7.15
C ALA A 480 28.73 7.53 -7.69
N PRO A 481 29.12 6.41 -7.03
CA PRO A 481 30.06 5.45 -7.60
C PRO A 481 29.50 4.78 -8.87
N ALA A 482 30.37 4.46 -9.83
CA ALA A 482 29.97 3.82 -11.09
C ALA A 482 29.33 2.43 -10.93
N GLU A 483 29.68 1.70 -9.86
CA GLU A 483 29.13 0.39 -9.51
C GLU A 483 27.84 0.47 -8.65
N SER A 484 27.26 1.65 -8.46
CA SER A 484 26.00 1.79 -7.72
C SER A 484 24.87 1.11 -8.52
N PRO A 485 24.01 0.27 -7.90
CA PRO A 485 22.96 -0.48 -8.61
C PRO A 485 21.80 0.39 -9.15
N ASN A 486 21.99 1.71 -9.17
CA ASN A 486 21.26 2.71 -9.93
C ASN A 486 19.77 2.92 -9.64
N THR A 487 19.42 4.18 -9.35
CA THR A 487 18.29 4.86 -10.00
C THR A 487 18.60 6.37 -10.03
N ASP A 488 17.91 7.12 -10.88
CA ASP A 488 18.25 8.45 -11.42
C ASP A 488 18.73 9.52 -10.41
N GLY A 489 19.53 10.47 -10.89
CA GLY A 489 19.97 11.65 -10.12
C GLY A 489 18.80 12.47 -9.58
N ILE A 490 18.00 13.06 -10.47
CA ILE A 490 16.74 13.72 -10.12
C ILE A 490 15.59 13.05 -10.88
N HIS A 491 14.68 12.41 -10.16
CA HIS A 491 13.52 11.75 -10.75
C HIS A 491 12.24 12.53 -10.48
N ILE A 492 11.54 12.95 -11.53
CA ILE A 492 10.31 13.75 -11.49
C ILE A 492 9.12 12.89 -11.93
N SER A 493 8.09 12.81 -11.10
CA SER A 493 6.89 12.02 -11.36
C SER A 493 5.63 12.72 -10.84
N ALA A 494 4.54 12.69 -11.60
CA ALA A 494 3.24 13.30 -11.27
C ALA A 494 3.33 14.76 -10.80
N SER A 495 4.29 15.54 -11.31
CA SER A 495 4.66 16.85 -10.77
C SER A 495 4.59 17.95 -11.83
N SER A 496 4.27 19.18 -11.41
CA SER A 496 4.07 20.31 -12.31
C SER A 496 4.88 21.56 -11.92
N PHE A 497 5.30 22.34 -12.91
CA PHE A 497 6.09 23.56 -12.70
C PHE A 497 7.40 23.26 -11.93
N VAL A 498 8.21 22.36 -12.46
CA VAL A 498 9.50 21.98 -11.86
C VAL A 498 10.64 22.62 -12.64
N ASN A 499 11.48 23.42 -11.98
CA ASN A 499 12.65 24.07 -12.56
C ASN A 499 13.93 23.49 -11.96
N ILE A 500 14.84 23.02 -12.82
CA ILE A 500 16.19 22.55 -12.46
C ILE A 500 17.19 23.47 -13.14
N SER A 501 18.08 24.10 -12.36
CA SER A 501 19.07 25.03 -12.90
C SER A 501 20.47 24.87 -12.30
N ASN A 502 21.49 25.19 -13.10
CA ASN A 502 22.89 25.36 -12.69
C ASN A 502 23.48 24.16 -11.91
N THR A 503 23.11 22.94 -12.29
CA THR A 503 23.27 21.72 -11.47
C THR A 503 24.25 20.75 -12.13
N ALA A 504 25.06 20.04 -11.34
CA ALA A 504 26.01 19.02 -11.82
C ALA A 504 25.62 17.63 -11.31
N ILE A 505 25.50 16.65 -12.20
CA ILE A 505 25.00 15.30 -11.90
C ILE A 505 25.93 14.26 -12.54
N GLY A 506 26.54 13.41 -11.71
CA GLY A 506 27.26 12.21 -12.15
C GLY A 506 26.72 10.98 -11.44
N THR A 507 26.11 10.07 -12.19
CA THR A 507 25.42 8.87 -11.68
C THR A 507 25.74 7.67 -12.59
N GLY A 508 25.35 6.46 -12.21
CA GLY A 508 25.39 5.35 -13.17
C GLY A 508 24.27 5.46 -14.22
N ASP A 509 23.12 6.05 -13.86
CA ASP A 509 21.89 6.10 -14.66
C ASP A 509 21.62 7.48 -15.27
N ASP A 510 20.38 7.71 -15.71
CA ASP A 510 19.84 9.03 -16.01
C ASP A 510 20.21 10.07 -14.95
N CYS A 511 20.75 11.19 -15.40
CA CYS A 511 20.96 12.37 -14.57
C CYS A 511 19.61 12.95 -14.14
N ILE A 512 18.63 12.97 -15.06
CA ILE A 512 17.26 13.44 -14.81
C ILE A 512 16.28 12.50 -15.53
N GLY A 513 15.35 11.92 -14.77
CA GLY A 513 14.23 11.13 -15.29
C GLY A 513 12.91 11.89 -15.15
N ILE A 514 12.07 11.89 -16.20
CA ILE A 514 10.74 12.50 -16.20
C ILE A 514 9.70 11.46 -16.59
N VAL A 515 8.72 11.21 -15.71
CA VAL A 515 7.68 10.18 -15.91
C VAL A 515 6.31 10.65 -15.41
N GLN A 516 5.28 9.80 -15.68
CA GLN A 516 3.93 9.85 -15.09
C GLN A 516 3.30 11.25 -15.00
N ASP A 517 2.66 11.74 -16.07
CA ASP A 517 1.79 12.94 -16.01
C ASP A 517 2.49 14.22 -15.50
N SER A 518 3.81 14.33 -15.70
CA SER A 518 4.58 15.52 -15.34
C SER A 518 4.56 16.55 -16.46
N HIS A 519 4.37 17.82 -16.14
CA HIS A 519 4.21 18.89 -17.13
C HIS A 519 4.75 20.26 -16.66
N ASN A 520 5.06 21.17 -17.58
CA ASN A 520 5.76 22.44 -17.29
C ASN A 520 7.09 22.20 -16.55
N VAL A 521 8.04 21.50 -17.18
CA VAL A 521 9.36 21.22 -16.60
C VAL A 521 10.44 22.02 -17.33
N LEU A 522 11.26 22.78 -16.60
CA LEU A 522 12.36 23.57 -17.14
C LEU A 522 13.69 23.00 -16.63
N ILE A 523 14.62 22.69 -17.53
CA ILE A 523 15.96 22.19 -17.20
C ILE A 523 16.97 23.10 -17.90
N THR A 524 17.83 23.76 -17.13
CA THR A 524 18.78 24.77 -17.66
C THR A 524 20.17 24.65 -17.05
N ASN A 525 21.22 24.86 -17.85
CA ASN A 525 22.61 24.92 -17.36
C ASN A 525 23.01 23.68 -16.53
N VAL A 526 22.69 22.46 -17.00
CA VAL A 526 22.99 21.22 -16.27
C VAL A 526 24.22 20.54 -16.86
N THR A 527 25.18 20.18 -16.00
CA THR A 527 26.26 19.26 -16.36
C THR A 527 25.85 17.84 -16.01
N CYS A 528 25.80 16.94 -16.99
CA CYS A 528 25.35 15.56 -16.84
C CYS A 528 26.42 14.60 -17.36
N GLY A 529 27.00 13.78 -16.47
CA GLY A 529 27.96 12.75 -16.85
C GLY A 529 28.91 12.33 -15.73
N PRO A 530 29.35 11.06 -15.66
CA PRO A 530 28.84 9.93 -16.46
C PRO A 530 27.37 9.61 -16.13
N GLY A 531 26.73 8.77 -16.94
CA GLY A 531 25.32 8.36 -16.80
C GLY A 531 24.62 8.12 -18.14
N HIS A 532 23.32 7.82 -18.12
CA HIS A 532 22.52 7.61 -19.33
C HIS A 532 21.99 8.89 -19.99
N GLY A 533 22.05 10.04 -19.31
CA GLY A 533 21.65 11.33 -19.86
C GLY A 533 20.36 11.87 -19.23
N ILE A 534 19.41 12.31 -20.06
CA ILE A 534 18.07 12.74 -19.61
C ILE A 534 17.02 11.84 -20.29
N SER A 535 16.20 11.14 -19.51
CA SER A 535 15.19 10.22 -20.07
C SER A 535 13.76 10.60 -19.72
N PHE A 536 12.89 10.37 -20.69
CA PHE A 536 11.46 10.64 -20.61
C PHE A 536 10.71 9.34 -20.90
N CYS A 537 10.04 8.83 -19.86
CA CYS A 537 9.43 7.49 -19.80
C CYS A 537 10.43 6.32 -19.92
N LEU A 538 10.43 5.45 -18.91
CA LEU A 538 11.36 4.31 -18.82
C LEU A 538 10.73 3.02 -19.38
N GLU A 539 11.48 2.33 -20.26
CA GLU A 539 11.30 0.95 -20.75
C GLU A 539 9.95 0.53 -21.40
N GLN A 540 8.96 1.42 -21.42
CA GLN A 540 7.64 1.21 -22.04
C GLN A 540 7.16 2.53 -22.66
N PRO A 541 6.40 2.50 -23.77
CA PRO A 541 5.75 3.69 -24.31
C PRO A 541 4.87 4.37 -23.25
N SER A 542 4.97 5.70 -23.14
CA SER A 542 4.23 6.49 -22.13
C SER A 542 2.75 6.12 -22.03
N LYS A 543 2.28 5.85 -20.81
CA LYS A 543 0.85 5.66 -20.47
C LYS A 543 0.15 6.95 -20.01
N TRP A 544 0.89 8.05 -20.00
CA TRP A 544 0.53 9.34 -19.44
C TRP A 544 1.08 10.43 -20.35
N LYS A 545 0.44 11.59 -20.36
CA LYS A 545 0.91 12.72 -21.16
C LYS A 545 2.13 13.35 -20.49
N ILE A 546 3.05 13.91 -21.27
CA ILE A 546 4.10 14.81 -20.77
C ILE A 546 4.02 16.05 -21.66
N THR A 547 3.86 17.23 -21.07
CA THR A 547 3.75 18.48 -21.85
C THR A 547 4.69 19.57 -21.34
N ASP A 548 5.10 20.44 -22.25
CA ASP A 548 5.78 21.71 -21.93
C ASP A 548 7.08 21.49 -21.16
N VAL A 549 7.99 20.70 -21.75
CA VAL A 549 9.33 20.45 -21.18
C VAL A 549 10.40 21.16 -21.99
N HIS A 550 11.14 22.06 -21.34
CA HIS A 550 12.16 22.88 -21.99
C HIS A 550 13.54 22.53 -21.42
N VAL A 551 14.44 22.04 -22.27
CA VAL A 551 15.80 21.61 -21.91
C VAL A 551 16.82 22.50 -22.63
N ARG A 552 17.65 23.26 -21.90
CA ARG A 552 18.56 24.26 -22.48
C ARG A 552 19.95 24.22 -21.81
N ASN A 553 21.01 24.49 -22.57
CA ASN A 553 22.39 24.58 -22.04
C ASN A 553 22.84 23.34 -21.24
N ILE A 554 22.65 22.14 -21.77
CA ILE A 554 23.13 20.90 -21.13
C ILE A 554 24.54 20.58 -21.64
N ASN A 555 25.45 20.17 -20.75
CA ASN A 555 26.81 19.76 -21.12
C ASN A 555 27.21 18.42 -20.46
N GLY A 556 28.06 17.61 -21.08
CA GLY A 556 28.72 16.48 -20.40
C GLY A 556 28.91 15.22 -21.25
N THR A 557 28.73 14.04 -20.64
CA THR A 557 29.05 12.72 -21.24
C THR A 557 27.99 11.68 -20.92
N ALA A 558 27.71 10.78 -21.88
CA ALA A 558 26.71 9.73 -21.72
C ALA A 558 27.28 8.34 -22.08
N THR A 559 27.04 7.35 -21.21
CA THR A 559 27.40 5.93 -21.42
C THR A 559 26.41 5.24 -22.37
N SER A 560 25.15 5.68 -22.37
CA SER A 560 24.08 5.25 -23.27
C SER A 560 24.39 5.61 -24.74
N LYS A 561 23.74 4.95 -25.70
CA LYS A 561 23.85 5.31 -27.13
C LYS A 561 23.08 6.59 -27.50
N VAL A 562 22.19 7.04 -26.61
CA VAL A 562 21.27 8.17 -26.78
C VAL A 562 21.30 8.97 -25.49
N SER A 563 21.81 10.20 -25.53
CA SER A 563 21.96 11.08 -24.35
C SER A 563 20.67 11.77 -23.92
N ILE A 564 19.64 11.82 -24.78
CA ILE A 564 18.31 12.29 -24.39
C ILE A 564 17.25 11.37 -25.04
N SER A 565 16.53 10.60 -24.23
CA SER A 565 15.57 9.60 -24.71
C SER A 565 14.12 10.04 -24.51
N LEU A 566 13.31 9.97 -25.57
CA LEU A 566 11.86 10.25 -25.55
C LEU A 566 11.09 8.99 -25.99
N GLU A 567 10.63 8.19 -25.02
CA GLU A 567 9.88 6.94 -25.26
C GLU A 567 8.36 7.15 -25.12
N CYS A 568 7.83 8.20 -25.76
CA CYS A 568 6.40 8.54 -25.67
C CYS A 568 5.54 7.66 -26.61
N SER A 569 4.36 7.23 -26.18
CA SER A 569 3.44 6.42 -27.00
C SER A 569 2.65 7.25 -28.00
N SER A 570 2.04 6.59 -28.98
CA SER A 570 1.11 7.23 -29.92
C SER A 570 -0.25 7.58 -29.31
N LEU A 571 -0.62 6.97 -28.18
CA LEU A 571 -1.86 7.25 -27.43
C LEU A 571 -1.68 8.43 -26.45
N PHE A 572 -0.46 8.61 -25.94
CA PHE A 572 -0.09 9.67 -24.99
C PHE A 572 1.20 10.36 -25.45
N PRO A 573 1.16 11.08 -26.60
CA PRO A 573 2.35 11.74 -27.12
C PRO A 573 2.90 12.77 -26.14
N CYS A 574 4.23 12.92 -26.14
CA CYS A 574 4.84 14.09 -25.50
C CYS A 574 4.62 15.30 -26.43
N GLU A 575 4.09 16.38 -25.87
CA GLU A 575 3.78 17.62 -26.60
C GLU A 575 4.68 18.75 -26.08
N VAL A 576 5.17 19.61 -26.97
CA VAL A 576 6.03 20.75 -26.62
C VAL A 576 7.26 20.34 -25.77
N VAL A 577 8.15 19.53 -26.37
CA VAL A 577 9.49 19.31 -25.81
C VAL A 577 10.50 20.14 -26.59
N GLU A 578 10.94 21.26 -26.03
CA GLU A 578 11.96 22.12 -26.63
C GLU A 578 13.36 21.75 -26.16
N MET A 579 14.31 21.69 -27.10
CA MET A 579 15.73 21.50 -26.77
C MET A 579 16.58 22.59 -27.43
N ALA A 580 17.40 23.26 -26.64
CA ALA A 580 18.39 24.23 -27.10
C ALA A 580 19.79 23.90 -26.57
N THR A 581 20.81 24.23 -27.35
CA THR A 581 22.21 24.38 -26.89
C THR A 581 22.71 23.26 -25.96
N SER A 582 22.47 22.00 -26.33
CA SER A 582 22.86 20.83 -25.53
C SER A 582 24.00 20.06 -26.21
N ILE A 583 25.13 19.91 -25.52
CA ILE A 583 26.37 19.31 -26.01
C ILE A 583 26.71 18.09 -25.15
N PHE A 584 26.69 16.90 -25.75
CA PHE A 584 27.26 15.70 -25.12
C PHE A 584 28.49 15.29 -25.92
N HIS A 585 29.64 15.22 -25.24
CA HIS A 585 30.89 14.81 -25.88
C HIS A 585 30.80 13.34 -26.33
N ASP A 586 31.38 13.04 -27.49
CA ASP A 586 31.49 11.72 -28.13
C ASP A 586 30.18 10.99 -28.51
N ARG A 587 29.01 11.64 -28.45
CA ARG A 587 27.71 11.03 -28.80
C ARG A 587 26.77 11.96 -29.59
N PHE A 588 25.87 11.37 -30.38
CA PHE A 588 24.77 12.10 -31.02
C PHE A 588 23.60 12.29 -30.05
N CYS A 589 23.09 13.53 -29.93
CA CYS A 589 21.73 13.78 -29.42
C CYS A 589 20.69 13.27 -30.44
N MET A 590 20.45 11.96 -30.43
CA MET A 590 19.44 11.31 -31.28
C MET A 590 18.11 11.19 -30.55
N LEU A 591 17.07 11.82 -31.10
CA LEU A 591 15.74 11.80 -30.52
C LEU A 591 14.85 10.84 -31.32
N LYS A 592 14.27 9.85 -30.62
CA LYS A 592 13.44 8.79 -31.21
C LYS A 592 12.18 9.43 -31.83
N ARG A 593 12.00 9.24 -33.14
CA ARG A 593 11.16 10.10 -33.99
C ARG A 593 9.66 9.93 -33.71
N GLN A 594 9.02 10.91 -33.08
CA GLN A 594 7.56 11.08 -32.99
C GLN A 594 7.08 12.22 -33.90
N ARG A 595 5.87 12.12 -34.47
CA ARG A 595 5.42 12.95 -35.63
C ARG A 595 5.11 14.43 -35.34
N HIS A 596 5.08 14.88 -34.07
CA HIS A 596 4.54 16.21 -33.70
C HIS A 596 5.46 17.06 -32.80
N ALA A 597 6.72 16.67 -32.56
CA ALA A 597 7.67 17.50 -31.82
C ALA A 597 8.36 18.54 -32.74
N ILE A 598 8.47 19.79 -32.27
CA ILE A 598 9.18 20.89 -32.96
C ILE A 598 10.66 20.85 -32.53
N TRP A 599 11.58 20.81 -33.51
CA TRP A 599 13.01 20.66 -33.26
C TRP A 599 13.81 21.88 -33.72
N LEU A 600 14.66 22.43 -32.83
CA LEU A 600 15.65 23.46 -33.17
C LEU A 600 17.06 23.08 -32.68
N VAL A 601 17.64 22.05 -33.27
CA VAL A 601 19.05 21.70 -33.08
C VAL A 601 19.90 22.48 -34.09
N LYS A 602 20.60 23.53 -33.63
CA LYS A 602 21.74 24.11 -34.37
C LYS A 602 23.04 23.50 -33.85
N PRO A 603 23.80 22.74 -34.66
CA PRO A 603 25.14 22.31 -34.29
C PRO A 603 26.09 23.51 -34.31
N SER A 604 26.75 23.80 -33.19
CA SER A 604 27.92 24.68 -33.18
C SER A 604 29.10 23.91 -33.77
N THR A 605 29.60 24.39 -34.91
CA THR A 605 30.76 23.82 -35.62
C THR A 605 32.01 23.79 -34.74
N LEU A 606 32.62 22.61 -34.58
CA LEU A 606 34.04 22.49 -34.22
C LEU A 606 34.69 21.48 -35.16
N SER A 607 35.48 22.01 -36.10
CA SER A 607 36.28 21.22 -37.02
C SER A 607 37.57 20.74 -36.37
N SER A 608 37.96 19.47 -36.56
CA SER A 608 39.27 19.09 -37.10
C SER A 608 39.59 17.60 -36.89
N LYS A 609 39.43 16.80 -37.96
CA LYS A 609 40.40 15.81 -38.45
C LYS A 609 39.89 15.21 -39.76
N GLY A 610 40.80 15.01 -40.72
CA GLY A 610 40.46 14.71 -42.12
C GLY A 610 40.05 13.25 -42.37
N PRO A 611 39.61 12.95 -43.61
CA PRO A 611 39.13 11.63 -43.98
C PRO A 611 40.28 10.63 -44.16
N THR A 612 40.12 9.44 -43.59
CA THR A 612 40.90 8.24 -43.93
C THR A 612 39.98 7.22 -44.61
N VAL A 613 40.19 7.04 -45.92
CA VAL A 613 39.63 5.95 -46.73
C VAL A 613 40.48 4.69 -46.49
N PRO A 614 39.89 3.48 -46.41
CA PRO A 614 40.20 2.47 -47.44
C PRO A 614 39.04 1.51 -47.80
N SER A 615 39.05 1.06 -49.08
CA SER A 615 38.63 -0.26 -49.65
C SER A 615 37.34 -0.96 -49.15
N ASP A 616 36.42 -1.43 -50.00
CA ASP A 616 36.37 -1.57 -51.47
C ASP A 616 34.97 -1.20 -52.02
#